data_AF-A0A1S2F8W5-F1
#
_entry.id   AF-A0A1S2F8W5-F1
#
_cell.length_a   1.000
_cell.length_b   1.000
_cell.length_c   1.000
_cell.angle_alpha   90.00
_cell.angle_beta   90.00
_cell.angle_gamma   90.00
#
_symmetry.space_group_name_H-M   'P 1'
#
loop_
_entity.id
_entity.type
_entity.pdbx_description
1 polymer ?
#
loop_
_entity_poly.entity_id
_entity_poly.type
_entity_poly.pdbx_seq_one_letter_code
_entity_poly.pdbx_strand_id
1 'polypeptide(L)'
;MKITFIEPTPSPNSMMLRLDETLEPGIRRTYTLDNERSAPPWIRQLLHIPGVKSVFHTLDFIALDRKGNADWPSILGAVQEIFGQEGLAAGLQENAEDFAFGEAQVFVQYFRNIPMQIRVKSGNQEERIGLSERFAKAVAAVGTTTLIKERKLKEYGVRYGQLADIARDVEQELEAAFPQERLDKVVAQAIAHGASDEDFVEQRRKLTDEETEAALQDEDWRVRYAALDALEPTEKHIPLLRQALRDPKMQIRRLVVVYLGDLRTPEAMELLYEAMRDETPAVRRTAGDTLSDIGDAAATPVMIESLKDSSKIVRWRAARFLYEVGTEEARSALMEAANDPEFEVSLQARMALERIESGEEAAGTVWQQMAKRNQS
;
A
#
# COMPACT_ATOMS: atom_id res chain seq x y z
N MET A 1 -12.02 -18.93 -28.22
CA MET A 1 -11.67 -18.18 -27.02
C MET A 1 -11.88 -19.03 -25.77
N LYS A 2 -10.82 -19.15 -24.98
CA LYS A 2 -10.73 -19.90 -23.73
C LYS A 2 -10.06 -19.04 -22.69
N ILE A 3 -10.42 -19.21 -21.43
CA ILE A 3 -9.64 -18.65 -20.33
C ILE A 3 -8.45 -19.58 -20.12
N THR A 4 -7.25 -19.00 -20.18
CA THR A 4 -5.99 -19.70 -19.91
C THR A 4 -5.57 -19.54 -18.45
N PHE A 5 -5.95 -18.43 -17.82
CA PHE A 5 -5.59 -18.11 -16.44
C PHE A 5 -6.55 -17.08 -15.82
N ILE A 6 -6.77 -17.12 -14.50
CA ILE A 6 -7.56 -16.13 -13.75
C ILE A 6 -6.72 -15.69 -12.55
N GLU A 7 -6.61 -14.40 -12.29
CA GLU A 7 -5.82 -13.87 -11.17
C GLU A 7 -6.46 -12.63 -10.54
N PRO A 8 -6.41 -12.48 -9.20
CA PRO A 8 -6.80 -11.24 -8.54
C PRO A 8 -5.94 -10.06 -9.03
N THR A 9 -6.53 -8.88 -9.07
CA THR A 9 -5.76 -7.65 -9.24
C THR A 9 -5.50 -7.01 -7.87
N PRO A 10 -4.56 -6.05 -7.77
CA PRO A 10 -4.37 -5.24 -6.56
C PRO A 10 -5.64 -4.48 -6.13
N SER A 11 -6.57 -4.24 -7.07
CA SER A 11 -7.91 -3.78 -6.70
C SER A 11 -8.72 -4.98 -6.21
N PRO A 12 -9.23 -4.96 -4.95
CA PRO A 12 -10.10 -6.03 -4.47
C PRO A 12 -11.41 -6.11 -5.26
N ASN A 13 -11.68 -5.13 -6.12
CA ASN A 13 -12.87 -5.03 -6.94
C ASN A 13 -12.65 -5.43 -8.40
N SER A 14 -11.45 -5.87 -8.78
CA SER A 14 -11.18 -6.31 -10.15
C SER A 14 -10.45 -7.66 -10.17
N MET A 15 -10.83 -8.50 -11.11
CA MET A 15 -10.24 -9.81 -11.36
C MET A 15 -9.82 -9.86 -12.81
N MET A 16 -8.62 -10.35 -13.09
CA MET A 16 -8.14 -10.45 -14.44
C MET A 16 -8.25 -11.88 -14.97
N LEU A 17 -8.61 -12.02 -16.23
CA LEU A 17 -8.74 -13.30 -16.93
C LEU A 17 -7.92 -13.24 -18.20
N ARG A 18 -6.92 -14.10 -18.31
CA ARG A 18 -6.11 -14.26 -19.50
C ARG A 18 -6.82 -15.16 -20.50
N LEU A 19 -6.74 -14.79 -21.76
CA LEU A 19 -7.38 -15.44 -22.90
C LEU A 19 -6.31 -16.12 -23.77
N ASP A 20 -6.73 -17.07 -24.59
CA ASP A 20 -5.90 -17.70 -25.63
C ASP A 20 -5.83 -16.88 -26.93
N GLU A 21 -6.60 -15.80 -27.02
CA GLU A 21 -6.69 -14.89 -28.16
C GLU A 21 -6.23 -13.49 -27.74
N THR A 22 -5.44 -12.83 -28.60
CA THR A 22 -4.88 -11.49 -28.36
C THR A 22 -5.52 -10.47 -29.30
N LEU A 23 -5.98 -9.34 -28.78
CA LEU A 23 -6.36 -8.18 -29.59
C LEU A 23 -5.15 -7.55 -30.29
N GLU A 24 -5.40 -6.80 -31.37
CA GLU A 24 -4.35 -6.00 -31.99
C GLU A 24 -3.79 -4.98 -30.97
N PRO A 25 -2.46 -4.78 -30.93
CA PRO A 25 -1.84 -3.81 -30.03
C PRO A 25 -2.48 -2.42 -30.11
N GLY A 26 -2.75 -1.82 -28.95
CA GLY A 26 -3.38 -0.50 -28.83
C GLY A 26 -4.92 -0.51 -28.86
N ILE A 27 -5.57 -1.66 -29.06
CA ILE A 27 -7.02 -1.78 -28.88
C ILE A 27 -7.34 -1.98 -27.39
N ARG A 28 -7.86 -0.93 -26.76
CA ARG A 28 -8.50 -0.99 -25.43
C ARG A 28 -9.99 -0.73 -25.52
N ARG A 29 -10.78 -1.58 -24.88
CA ARG A 29 -12.23 -1.37 -24.79
C ARG A 29 -12.73 -1.68 -23.39
N THR A 30 -13.35 -0.68 -22.78
CA THR A 30 -14.13 -0.87 -21.55
C THR A 30 -15.59 -1.02 -21.93
N TYR A 31 -16.16 -2.16 -21.59
CA TYR A 31 -17.55 -2.46 -21.80
C TYR A 31 -18.32 -2.33 -20.48
N THR A 32 -19.49 -1.71 -20.55
CA THR A 32 -20.49 -1.57 -19.50
C THR A 32 -21.86 -1.91 -20.07
N LEU A 33 -22.88 -2.02 -19.21
CA LEU A 33 -24.26 -2.19 -19.69
C LEU A 33 -24.71 -1.01 -20.57
N ASP A 34 -24.14 0.18 -20.39
CA ASP A 34 -24.50 1.37 -21.19
C ASP A 34 -24.01 1.28 -22.65
N ASN A 35 -22.93 0.55 -22.91
CA ASN A 35 -22.31 0.44 -24.24
C ASN A 35 -22.28 -1.00 -24.79
N GLU A 36 -23.07 -1.90 -24.19
CA GLU A 36 -23.09 -3.35 -24.47
C GLU A 36 -23.31 -3.71 -25.95
N ARG A 37 -23.98 -2.84 -26.72
CA ARG A 37 -24.26 -3.07 -28.14
C ARG A 37 -22.99 -3.17 -28.98
N SER A 38 -21.92 -2.53 -28.53
CA SER A 38 -20.59 -2.60 -29.16
C SER A 38 -19.75 -3.79 -28.69
N ALA A 39 -20.22 -4.51 -27.67
CA ALA A 39 -19.49 -5.62 -27.08
C ALA A 39 -19.65 -6.93 -27.87
N PRO A 40 -18.56 -7.72 -28.01
CA PRO A 40 -18.62 -9.09 -28.47
C PRO A 40 -19.67 -9.91 -27.70
N PRO A 41 -20.31 -10.92 -28.32
CA PRO A 41 -21.37 -11.70 -27.67
C PRO A 41 -20.97 -12.29 -26.30
N TRP A 42 -19.73 -12.78 -26.17
CA TRP A 42 -19.23 -13.35 -24.93
C TRP A 42 -19.01 -12.29 -23.84
N ILE A 43 -18.55 -11.07 -24.19
CA ILE A 43 -18.46 -9.95 -23.24
C ILE A 43 -19.84 -9.50 -22.78
N ARG A 44 -20.85 -9.51 -23.67
CA ARG A 44 -22.24 -9.22 -23.26
C ARG A 44 -22.75 -10.20 -22.22
N GLN A 45 -22.41 -11.48 -22.36
CA GLN A 45 -22.75 -12.50 -21.35
C GLN A 45 -22.07 -12.19 -20.02
N LEU A 46 -20.78 -11.82 -20.03
CA LEU A 46 -20.06 -11.42 -18.82
C LEU A 46 -20.68 -10.21 -18.10
N LEU A 47 -21.08 -9.18 -18.85
CA LEU A 47 -21.72 -7.98 -18.28
C LEU A 47 -23.05 -8.26 -17.58
N HIS A 48 -23.73 -9.34 -17.96
CA HIS A 48 -25.00 -9.76 -17.37
C HIS A 48 -24.84 -10.71 -16.18
N ILE A 49 -23.61 -11.11 -15.83
CA ILE A 49 -23.37 -11.84 -14.58
C ILE A 49 -23.75 -10.93 -13.41
N PRO A 50 -24.62 -11.37 -12.48
CA PRO A 50 -24.96 -10.61 -11.29
C PRO A 50 -23.72 -10.21 -10.51
N GLY A 51 -23.55 -8.91 -10.28
CA GLY A 51 -22.39 -8.37 -9.56
C GLY A 51 -21.27 -7.85 -10.46
N VAL A 52 -21.29 -8.06 -11.78
CA VAL A 52 -20.31 -7.45 -12.71
C VAL A 52 -20.68 -6.00 -13.01
N LYS A 53 -19.68 -5.13 -13.00
CA LYS A 53 -19.75 -3.68 -13.28
C LYS A 53 -19.26 -3.35 -14.67
N SER A 54 -18.07 -3.82 -15.03
CA SER A 54 -17.40 -3.52 -16.29
C SER A 54 -16.49 -4.68 -16.70
N VAL A 55 -16.21 -4.74 -18.00
CA VAL A 55 -15.18 -5.62 -18.58
C VAL A 55 -14.24 -4.74 -19.40
N PHE A 56 -13.01 -4.59 -18.95
CA PHE A 56 -11.93 -4.01 -19.73
C PHE A 56 -11.25 -5.11 -20.54
N HIS A 57 -11.02 -4.91 -21.83
CA HIS A 57 -10.38 -5.88 -22.71
C HIS A 57 -9.24 -5.20 -23.47
N THR A 58 -8.04 -5.77 -23.34
CA THR A 58 -6.86 -5.40 -24.12
C THR A 58 -5.95 -6.61 -24.27
N LEU A 59 -5.15 -6.65 -25.34
CA LEU A 59 -4.21 -7.73 -25.61
C LEU A 59 -4.86 -9.11 -25.42
N ASP A 60 -4.23 -10.00 -24.67
CA ASP A 60 -4.68 -11.35 -24.35
C ASP A 60 -5.38 -11.44 -23.00
N PHE A 61 -5.96 -10.37 -22.47
CA PHE A 61 -6.63 -10.42 -21.18
C PHE A 61 -7.85 -9.50 -21.05
N ILE A 62 -8.70 -9.83 -20.08
CA ILE A 62 -9.77 -8.96 -19.62
C ILE A 62 -9.63 -8.67 -18.13
N ALA A 63 -9.91 -7.44 -17.71
CA ALA A 63 -10.18 -7.12 -16.31
C ALA A 63 -11.69 -7.03 -16.10
N LEU A 64 -12.21 -7.88 -15.23
CA LEU A 64 -13.61 -7.94 -14.84
C LEU A 64 -13.76 -7.18 -13.52
N ASP A 65 -14.56 -6.12 -13.50
CA ASP A 65 -14.80 -5.34 -12.28
C ASP A 65 -16.12 -5.75 -11.63
N ARG A 66 -16.14 -5.84 -10.29
CA ARG A 66 -17.37 -6.11 -9.53
C ARG A 66 -18.03 -4.85 -8.97
N LYS A 67 -19.33 -4.94 -8.73
CA LYS A 67 -20.17 -3.93 -8.05
C LYS A 67 -20.05 -4.11 -6.55
N GLY A 68 -19.52 -3.12 -5.84
CA GLY A 68 -19.43 -3.13 -4.37
C GLY A 68 -18.70 -4.38 -3.86
N ASN A 69 -19.32 -5.09 -2.93
CA ASN A 69 -18.78 -6.30 -2.30
C ASN A 69 -19.32 -7.61 -2.92
N ALA A 70 -19.72 -7.60 -4.20
CA ALA A 70 -20.27 -8.79 -4.86
C ALA A 70 -19.31 -10.00 -4.80
N ASP A 71 -19.87 -11.21 -4.67
CA ASP A 71 -19.14 -12.44 -4.37
C ASP A 71 -18.34 -12.95 -5.58
N TRP A 72 -17.02 -13.03 -5.44
CA TRP A 72 -16.12 -13.48 -6.51
C TRP A 72 -16.34 -14.96 -6.91
N PRO A 73 -16.44 -15.91 -5.97
CA PRO A 73 -16.79 -17.30 -6.29
C PRO A 73 -18.02 -17.43 -7.18
N SER A 74 -19.11 -16.72 -6.86
CA SER A 74 -20.33 -16.73 -7.66
C SER A 74 -20.12 -16.14 -9.06
N ILE A 75 -19.40 -15.02 -9.16
CA ILE A 75 -19.07 -14.39 -10.45
C ILE A 75 -18.24 -15.35 -11.30
N LEU A 76 -17.15 -15.90 -10.74
CA LEU A 76 -16.23 -16.77 -11.46
C LEU A 76 -16.87 -18.11 -11.88
N GLY A 77 -17.80 -18.64 -11.09
CA GLY A 77 -18.60 -19.80 -11.49
C GLY A 77 -19.42 -19.52 -12.76
N ALA A 78 -20.11 -18.37 -12.82
CA ALA A 78 -20.85 -17.97 -14.01
C ALA A 78 -19.94 -17.66 -15.21
N VAL A 79 -18.75 -17.08 -14.97
CA VAL A 79 -17.75 -16.89 -16.04
C VAL A 79 -17.34 -18.24 -16.63
N GLN A 80 -17.09 -19.25 -15.78
CA GLN A 80 -16.69 -20.59 -16.24
C GLN A 80 -17.76 -21.29 -17.08
N GLU A 81 -19.03 -21.15 -16.70
CA GLU A 81 -20.15 -21.65 -17.49
C GLU A 81 -20.19 -21.01 -18.89
N ILE A 82 -19.96 -19.70 -18.99
CA ILE A 82 -19.93 -18.96 -20.26
C ILE A 82 -18.80 -19.46 -21.18
N PHE A 83 -17.62 -19.76 -20.63
CA PHE A 83 -16.48 -20.26 -21.39
C PHE A 83 -16.47 -21.78 -21.56
N GLY A 84 -17.43 -22.50 -20.98
CA GLY A 84 -17.53 -23.96 -21.06
C GLY A 84 -16.35 -24.69 -20.40
N GLN A 85 -15.81 -24.13 -19.32
CA GLN A 85 -14.63 -24.64 -18.62
C GLN A 85 -14.95 -24.96 -17.15
N GLU A 86 -15.40 -26.18 -16.88
CA GLU A 86 -15.61 -26.67 -15.51
C GLU A 86 -14.27 -26.93 -14.80
N GLY A 87 -14.14 -26.46 -13.55
CA GLY A 87 -13.04 -26.86 -12.65
C GLY A 87 -11.82 -25.93 -12.56
N LEU A 88 -11.76 -24.84 -13.33
CA LEU A 88 -10.66 -23.85 -13.21
C LEU A 88 -10.68 -23.10 -11.87
N ALA A 89 -11.85 -22.99 -11.20
CA ALA A 89 -12.00 -22.26 -9.94
C ALA A 89 -11.59 -23.08 -8.72
N ALA A 90 -11.57 -24.41 -8.83
CA ALA A 90 -11.16 -25.27 -7.72
C ALA A 90 -9.67 -25.05 -7.35
N GLY A 91 -8.83 -24.67 -8.32
CA GLY A 91 -7.43 -24.28 -8.07
C GLY A 91 -7.24 -22.82 -7.62
N LEU A 92 -8.27 -21.97 -7.70
CA LEU A 92 -8.19 -20.55 -7.30
C LEU A 92 -8.36 -20.36 -5.79
N GLN A 93 -9.08 -21.24 -5.11
CA GLN A 93 -9.26 -21.17 -3.66
C GLN A 93 -7.99 -21.57 -2.89
N GLU A 94 -7.19 -22.49 -3.46
CA GLU A 94 -5.90 -22.88 -2.86
C GLU A 94 -4.78 -21.88 -3.17
N ASN A 95 -4.83 -21.14 -4.28
CA ASN A 95 -3.74 -20.25 -4.70
C ASN A 95 -4.02 -18.74 -4.54
N ALA A 96 -5.27 -18.29 -4.32
CA ALA A 96 -5.56 -16.87 -4.06
C ALA A 96 -4.86 -16.32 -2.79
N GLU A 97 -4.47 -17.19 -1.87
CA GLU A 97 -3.65 -16.83 -0.71
C GLU A 97 -2.17 -16.60 -1.07
N ASP A 98 -1.66 -17.21 -2.15
CA ASP A 98 -0.28 -17.06 -2.65
C ASP A 98 -0.10 -15.90 -3.67
N PHE A 99 -1.19 -15.40 -4.26
CA PHE A 99 -1.19 -14.28 -5.22
C PHE A 99 -1.33 -12.89 -4.57
N ALA A 100 -1.58 -12.80 -3.27
CA ALA A 100 -1.47 -11.51 -2.61
C ALA A 100 0.02 -11.20 -2.39
N PHE A 101 0.48 -9.97 -2.65
CA PHE A 101 1.84 -9.53 -2.30
C PHE A 101 2.13 -9.51 -0.77
N GLY A 102 1.38 -10.30 0.02
CA GLY A 102 1.30 -10.19 1.47
C GLY A 102 0.75 -8.84 1.89
N GLU A 103 -0.03 -8.17 1.04
CA GLU A 103 -0.63 -6.88 1.38
C GLU A 103 -1.55 -7.06 2.59
N ALA A 104 -1.27 -6.31 3.64
CA ALA A 104 -2.01 -6.36 4.88
C ALA A 104 -2.33 -4.97 5.40
N GLN A 105 -3.60 -4.77 5.73
CA GLN A 105 -4.08 -3.57 6.38
C GLN A 105 -3.81 -3.66 7.88
N VAL A 106 -3.07 -2.69 8.41
CA VAL A 106 -2.76 -2.58 9.83
C VAL A 106 -3.74 -1.62 10.49
N PHE A 107 -4.33 -2.07 11.60
CA PHE A 107 -5.14 -1.26 12.48
C PHE A 107 -4.57 -1.30 13.89
N VAL A 108 -4.60 -0.17 14.58
CA VAL A 108 -4.19 -0.08 15.98
C VAL A 108 -5.37 0.45 16.79
N GLN A 109 -5.72 -0.29 17.83
CA GLN A 109 -6.74 0.12 18.78
C GLN A 109 -6.10 0.99 19.86
N TYR A 110 -6.70 2.14 20.12
CA TYR A 110 -6.29 3.11 21.12
C TYR A 110 -7.39 3.34 22.14
N PHE A 111 -7.00 3.64 23.37
CA PHE A 111 -7.87 4.24 24.40
C PHE A 111 -7.18 5.50 24.93
N ARG A 112 -7.80 6.67 24.70
CA ARG A 112 -7.21 7.98 25.04
C ARG A 112 -5.73 8.11 24.64
N ASN A 113 -5.47 7.85 23.36
CA ASN A 113 -4.14 7.83 22.73
C ASN A 113 -3.14 6.81 23.26
N ILE A 114 -3.53 5.90 24.18
CA ILE A 114 -2.72 4.76 24.60
C ILE A 114 -3.02 3.58 23.68
N PRO A 115 -2.05 3.08 22.88
CA PRO A 115 -2.27 1.90 22.04
C PRO A 115 -2.40 0.63 22.90
N MET A 116 -3.23 -0.31 22.47
CA MET A 116 -3.52 -1.53 23.24
C MET A 116 -3.43 -2.83 22.42
N GLN A 117 -3.90 -2.80 21.17
CA GLN A 117 -3.98 -4.00 20.34
C GLN A 117 -3.71 -3.62 18.88
N ILE A 118 -2.92 -4.45 18.22
CA ILE A 118 -2.64 -4.38 16.80
C ILE A 118 -3.44 -5.48 16.11
N ARG A 119 -4.02 -5.13 14.97
CA ARG A 119 -4.79 -6.04 14.11
C ARG A 119 -4.29 -5.90 12.69
N VAL A 120 -3.73 -6.98 12.15
CA VAL A 120 -3.21 -7.04 10.79
C VAL A 120 -4.12 -7.93 9.96
N LYS A 121 -4.65 -7.43 8.85
CA LYS A 121 -5.66 -8.11 8.03
C LYS A 121 -5.21 -8.26 6.59
N SER A 122 -5.30 -9.46 6.04
CA SER A 122 -5.16 -9.71 4.61
C SER A 122 -6.21 -10.71 4.15
N GLY A 123 -7.10 -10.29 3.26
CA GLY A 123 -8.24 -11.10 2.84
C GLY A 123 -9.07 -11.60 4.03
N ASN A 124 -9.15 -12.93 4.18
CA ASN A 124 -9.86 -13.60 5.28
C ASN A 124 -8.96 -13.92 6.49
N GLN A 125 -7.65 -13.71 6.37
CA GLN A 125 -6.69 -13.96 7.43
C GLN A 125 -6.51 -12.71 8.31
N GLU A 126 -6.31 -12.95 9.60
CA GLU A 126 -6.18 -11.88 10.59
C GLU A 126 -5.24 -12.29 11.71
N GLU A 127 -4.21 -11.47 11.95
CA GLU A 127 -3.31 -11.59 13.08
C GLU A 127 -3.65 -10.51 14.12
N ARG A 128 -3.67 -10.89 15.40
CA ARG A 128 -3.94 -9.96 16.51
C ARG A 128 -2.92 -10.15 17.61
N ILE A 129 -2.26 -9.06 17.99
CA ILE A 129 -1.34 -9.04 19.14
C ILE A 129 -1.65 -7.86 20.05
N GLY A 130 -1.47 -8.04 21.36
CA GLY A 130 -1.49 -6.95 22.33
C GLY A 130 -0.10 -6.32 22.46
N LEU A 131 -0.04 -5.07 22.94
CA LEU A 131 1.23 -4.47 23.36
C LEU A 131 1.68 -5.01 24.72
N SER A 132 2.90 -4.67 25.14
CA SER A 132 3.49 -5.15 26.38
C SER A 132 2.68 -4.76 27.64
N GLU A 133 3.00 -5.42 28.76
CA GLU A 133 2.30 -5.27 30.04
C GLU A 133 2.23 -3.81 30.52
N ARG A 134 3.20 -2.96 30.16
CA ARG A 134 3.19 -1.54 30.54
C ARG A 134 2.03 -0.77 29.93
N PHE A 135 1.62 -1.08 28.69
CA PHE A 135 0.45 -0.50 28.07
C PHE A 135 -0.84 -1.01 28.70
N ALA A 136 -0.90 -2.31 29.02
CA ALA A 136 -2.05 -2.88 29.73
C ALA A 136 -2.26 -2.20 31.11
N LYS A 137 -1.17 -1.97 31.85
CA LYS A 137 -1.19 -1.21 33.12
C LYS A 137 -1.61 0.23 32.91
N ALA A 138 -1.09 0.90 31.88
CA ALA A 138 -1.45 2.28 31.55
C ALA A 138 -2.95 2.42 31.25
N VAL A 139 -3.52 1.54 30.42
CA VAL A 139 -4.97 1.50 30.13
C VAL A 139 -5.77 1.25 31.40
N ALA A 140 -5.35 0.30 32.24
CA ALA A 140 -6.02 0.00 33.50
C ALA A 140 -6.02 1.20 34.47
N ALA A 141 -4.93 1.98 34.51
CA ALA A 141 -4.80 3.17 35.36
C ALA A 141 -5.72 4.32 34.93
N VAL A 142 -5.96 4.51 33.63
CA VAL A 142 -6.87 5.55 33.12
C VAL A 142 -8.35 5.24 33.43
N GLY A 143 -8.70 3.95 33.51
CA GLY A 143 -10.03 3.48 33.92
C GLY A 143 -10.74 2.66 32.85
N THR A 144 -11.29 1.51 33.24
CA THR A 144 -11.91 0.53 32.33
C THR A 144 -13.40 0.72 32.09
N THR A 145 -14.07 1.57 32.88
CA THR A 145 -15.54 1.74 32.87
C THR A 145 -16.06 2.38 31.57
N THR A 146 -15.29 3.29 30.97
CA THR A 146 -15.65 3.95 29.71
C THR A 146 -14.90 3.39 28.49
N LEU A 147 -13.92 2.51 28.71
CA LEU A 147 -13.04 1.96 27.68
C LEU A 147 -13.77 1.37 26.48
N ILE A 148 -14.87 0.63 26.70
CA ILE A 148 -15.63 0.01 25.60
C ILE A 148 -16.24 1.07 24.67
N LYS A 149 -16.66 2.21 25.23
CA LYS A 149 -17.29 3.31 24.49
C LYS A 149 -16.26 4.21 23.82
N GLU A 150 -15.13 4.47 24.48
CA GLU A 150 -14.14 5.46 24.04
C GLU A 150 -12.99 4.88 23.21
N ARG A 151 -12.80 3.55 23.20
CA ARG A 151 -11.74 2.94 22.38
C ARG A 151 -11.97 3.21 20.90
N LYS A 152 -10.90 3.60 20.20
CA LYS A 152 -10.92 3.89 18.77
C LYS A 152 -10.03 2.92 18.05
N LEU A 153 -10.53 2.34 16.95
CA LEU A 153 -9.71 1.60 16.01
C LEU A 153 -9.26 2.57 14.93
N LYS A 154 -7.96 2.83 14.83
CA LYS A 154 -7.39 3.70 13.80
C LYS A 154 -6.70 2.84 12.74
N GLU A 155 -6.82 3.26 11.49
CA GLU A 155 -6.02 2.72 10.40
C GLU A 155 -4.58 3.23 10.56
N TYR A 156 -3.62 2.31 10.60
CA TYR A 156 -2.20 2.63 10.76
C TYR A 156 -1.46 2.62 9.42
N GLY A 157 -2.03 1.95 8.41
CA GLY A 157 -1.56 1.92 7.03
C GLY A 157 -1.44 0.51 6.48
N VAL A 158 -0.96 0.42 5.25
CA VAL A 158 -0.74 -0.85 4.54
C VAL A 158 0.71 -1.31 4.71
N ARG A 159 0.90 -2.61 4.91
CA ARG A 159 2.21 -3.29 5.01
C ARG A 159 2.20 -4.53 4.13
N TYR A 160 3.38 -5.07 3.85
CA TYR A 160 3.55 -6.19 2.91
C TYR A 160 4.45 -7.26 3.55
N GLY A 161 4.03 -8.51 3.47
CA GLY A 161 4.74 -9.66 4.04
C GLY A 161 3.84 -10.55 4.89
N GLN A 162 4.47 -11.34 5.76
CA GLN A 162 3.75 -12.25 6.66
C GLN A 162 3.04 -11.47 7.77
N LEU A 163 1.78 -11.80 8.05
CA LEU A 163 0.96 -11.02 9.00
C LEU A 163 1.58 -10.95 10.41
N ALA A 164 2.21 -12.04 10.87
CA ALA A 164 2.88 -12.11 12.16
C ALA A 164 4.13 -11.21 12.24
N ASP A 165 4.91 -11.14 11.16
CA ASP A 165 6.10 -10.28 11.10
C ASP A 165 5.70 -8.81 11.03
N ILE A 166 4.68 -8.49 10.22
CA ILE A 166 4.08 -7.15 10.16
C ILE A 166 3.58 -6.72 11.55
N ALA A 167 2.85 -7.60 12.24
CA ALA A 167 2.34 -7.32 13.58
C ALA A 167 3.49 -7.01 14.54
N ARG A 168 4.55 -7.84 14.54
CA ARG A 168 5.73 -7.66 15.38
C ARG A 168 6.49 -6.36 15.06
N ASP A 169 6.65 -6.01 13.79
CA ASP A 169 7.32 -4.76 13.41
C ASP A 169 6.55 -3.53 13.91
N VAL A 170 5.22 -3.54 13.74
CA VAL A 170 4.34 -2.45 14.23
C VAL A 170 4.34 -2.39 15.76
N GLU A 171 4.40 -3.53 16.44
CA GLU A 171 4.55 -3.58 17.90
C GLU A 171 5.86 -2.94 18.35
N GLN A 172 6.98 -3.27 17.72
CA GLN A 172 8.28 -2.65 18.03
C GLN A 172 8.28 -1.13 17.79
N GLU A 173 7.63 -0.66 16.72
CA GLU A 173 7.47 0.76 16.41
C GLU A 173 6.65 1.49 17.47
N LEU A 174 5.51 0.92 17.88
CA LEU A 174 4.68 1.49 18.93
C LEU A 174 5.37 1.45 20.30
N GLU A 175 6.09 0.38 20.61
CA GLU A 175 6.91 0.29 21.81
C GLU A 175 7.98 1.39 21.83
N ALA A 176 8.67 1.61 20.71
CA ALA A 176 9.67 2.65 20.56
C ALA A 176 9.08 4.06 20.62
N ALA A 177 7.95 4.31 19.95
CA ALA A 177 7.29 5.62 19.91
C ALA A 177 6.82 6.11 21.29
N PHE A 178 6.60 5.20 22.24
CA PHE A 178 6.17 5.52 23.59
C PHE A 178 7.23 5.12 24.63
N PRO A 179 8.32 5.89 24.81
CA PRO A 179 9.19 5.74 25.97
C PRO A 179 8.37 5.82 27.27
N GLN A 180 8.85 5.19 28.35
CA GLN A 180 8.10 5.14 29.61
C GLN A 180 7.68 6.54 30.11
N GLU A 181 8.56 7.52 29.99
CA GLU A 181 8.27 8.92 30.35
C GLU A 181 7.08 9.51 29.55
N ARG A 182 6.98 9.22 28.25
CA ARG A 182 5.84 9.65 27.43
C ARG A 182 4.57 8.93 27.87
N LEU A 183 4.64 7.62 28.07
CA LEU A 183 3.49 6.82 28.47
C LEU A 183 2.90 7.31 29.80
N ASP A 184 3.74 7.60 30.79
CA ASP A 184 3.33 8.12 32.09
C ASP A 184 2.64 9.49 31.95
N LYS A 185 3.16 10.38 31.07
CA LYS A 185 2.54 11.67 30.78
C LYS A 185 1.18 11.53 30.09
N VAL A 186 1.05 10.63 29.11
CA VAL A 186 -0.23 10.36 28.44
C VAL A 186 -1.25 9.84 29.44
N VAL A 187 -0.86 8.92 30.34
CA VAL A 187 -1.73 8.41 31.41
C VAL A 187 -2.19 9.54 32.32
N ALA A 188 -1.27 10.40 32.78
CA ALA A 188 -1.62 11.52 33.65
C ALA A 188 -2.60 12.49 32.97
N GLN A 189 -2.37 12.83 31.69
CA GLN A 189 -3.28 13.66 30.90
C GLN A 189 -4.65 12.99 30.71
N ALA A 190 -4.67 11.69 30.41
CA ALA A 190 -5.89 10.94 30.18
C ALA A 190 -6.74 10.78 31.47
N ILE A 191 -6.10 10.66 32.63
CA ILE A 191 -6.78 10.69 33.94
C ILE A 191 -7.35 12.08 34.20
N ALA A 192 -6.56 13.13 33.96
CA ALA A 192 -6.98 14.52 34.15
C ALA A 192 -8.15 14.92 33.24
N HIS A 193 -8.22 14.36 32.02
CA HIS A 193 -9.35 14.54 31.12
C HIS A 193 -10.67 14.00 31.69
N GLY A 194 -10.62 12.98 32.56
CA GLY A 194 -11.81 12.42 33.19
C GLY A 194 -12.82 11.85 32.19
N ALA A 195 -14.05 11.57 32.61
CA ALA A 195 -15.12 11.21 31.69
C ALA A 195 -15.65 12.47 31.01
N SER A 196 -15.47 12.58 29.69
CA SER A 196 -15.92 13.70 28.88
C SER A 196 -16.45 13.20 27.54
N ASP A 197 -17.41 13.92 26.96
CA ASP A 197 -17.87 13.68 25.59
C ASP A 197 -16.89 14.25 24.54
N GLU A 198 -15.90 15.05 24.99
CA GLU A 198 -14.83 15.57 24.13
C GLU A 198 -13.73 14.54 23.89
N ASP A 199 -13.23 14.53 22.66
CA ASP A 199 -12.13 13.67 22.25
C ASP A 199 -10.84 14.03 22.98
N PHE A 200 -10.21 13.02 23.60
CA PHE A 200 -8.90 13.19 24.21
C PHE A 200 -7.82 13.46 23.14
N VAL A 201 -7.07 14.54 23.33
CA VAL A 201 -5.92 14.93 22.51
C VAL A 201 -4.67 14.99 23.40
N GLU A 202 -3.65 14.21 23.06
CA GLU A 202 -2.36 14.24 23.77
C GLU A 202 -1.64 15.57 23.56
N GLN A 203 -1.23 16.21 24.65
CA GLN A 203 -0.29 17.33 24.63
C GLN A 203 1.14 16.79 24.66
N ARG A 204 1.68 16.47 23.48
CA ARG A 204 3.03 15.92 23.32
C ARG A 204 4.08 17.03 23.43
N ARG A 205 5.12 16.82 24.25
CA ARG A 205 6.27 17.72 24.30
C ARG A 205 7.04 17.65 22.97
N LYS A 206 7.32 18.80 22.38
CA LYS A 206 8.23 18.91 21.23
C LYS A 206 9.68 18.90 21.71
N LEU A 207 10.51 18.07 21.11
CA LEU A 207 11.97 18.10 21.31
C LEU A 207 12.56 19.28 20.53
N THR A 208 13.64 19.87 21.03
CA THR A 208 14.41 20.82 20.22
C THR A 208 15.21 20.08 19.14
N ASP A 209 15.75 20.82 18.17
CA ASP A 209 16.61 20.26 17.14
C ASP A 209 17.85 19.61 17.77
N GLU A 210 18.46 20.26 18.78
CA GLU A 210 19.63 19.73 19.49
C GLU A 210 19.29 18.49 20.32
N GLU A 211 18.12 18.45 20.96
CA GLU A 211 17.65 17.27 21.69
C GLU A 211 17.41 16.10 20.75
N THR A 212 16.85 16.36 19.56
CA THR A 212 16.59 15.33 18.55
C THR A 212 17.91 14.80 17.98
N GLU A 213 18.86 15.68 17.65
CA GLU A 213 20.17 15.30 17.15
C GLU A 213 20.95 14.46 18.18
N ALA A 214 20.94 14.88 19.45
CA ALA A 214 21.57 14.12 20.54
C ALA A 214 20.92 12.74 20.72
N ALA A 215 19.59 12.66 20.70
CA ALA A 215 18.86 11.41 20.85
C ALA A 215 19.11 10.44 19.68
N LEU A 216 19.37 10.95 18.47
CA LEU A 216 19.74 10.12 17.31
C LEU A 216 21.14 9.52 17.39
N GLN A 217 21.98 9.91 18.36
CA GLN A 217 23.27 9.26 18.62
C GLN A 217 23.16 8.15 19.68
N ASP A 218 21.99 7.92 20.26
CA ASP A 218 21.80 6.92 21.31
C ASP A 218 22.01 5.49 20.77
N GLU A 219 22.61 4.61 21.57
CA GLU A 219 22.83 3.21 21.20
C GLU A 219 21.50 2.44 21.07
N ASP A 220 20.51 2.75 21.92
CA ASP A 220 19.18 2.17 21.83
C ASP A 220 18.37 2.84 20.71
N TRP A 221 18.11 2.05 19.67
CA TRP A 221 17.31 2.48 18.53
C TRP A 221 15.91 2.96 18.92
N ARG A 222 15.37 2.53 20.07
CA ARG A 222 14.07 3.00 20.54
C ARG A 222 14.10 4.47 20.92
N VAL A 223 15.21 4.93 21.50
CA VAL A 223 15.42 6.36 21.81
C VAL A 223 15.50 7.16 20.51
N ARG A 224 16.29 6.67 19.55
CA ARG A 224 16.41 7.27 18.22
C ARG A 224 15.07 7.37 17.49
N TYR A 225 14.31 6.27 17.47
CA TYR A 225 12.99 6.20 16.85
C TYR A 225 11.98 7.12 17.55
N ALA A 226 11.95 7.15 18.90
CA ALA A 226 11.05 8.01 19.65
C ALA A 226 11.29 9.50 19.37
N ALA A 227 12.56 9.90 19.26
CA ALA A 227 12.95 11.26 18.92
C ALA A 227 12.53 11.62 17.50
N LEU A 228 12.75 10.72 16.54
CA LEU A 228 12.34 10.91 15.16
C LEU A 228 10.80 10.93 15.00
N ASP A 229 10.07 10.05 15.69
CA ASP A 229 8.59 10.04 15.71
C ASP A 229 7.98 11.30 16.37
N ALA A 230 8.73 11.95 17.27
CA ALA A 230 8.32 13.23 17.87
C ALA A 230 8.63 14.44 16.99
N LEU A 231 9.43 14.26 15.94
CA LEU A 231 9.87 15.33 15.05
C LEU A 231 8.73 15.75 14.12
N GLU A 232 8.50 17.06 14.04
CA GLU A 232 7.74 17.66 12.94
C GLU A 232 8.76 18.08 11.86
N PRO A 233 8.96 17.28 10.79
CA PRO A 233 10.03 17.51 9.84
C PRO A 233 9.81 18.81 9.07
N THR A 234 10.91 19.49 8.77
CA THR A 234 10.98 20.69 7.92
C THR A 234 12.29 20.62 7.14
N GLU A 235 12.48 21.47 6.13
CA GLU A 235 13.67 21.43 5.27
C GLU A 235 15.00 21.52 6.06
N LYS A 236 15.02 22.24 7.19
CA LYS A 236 16.20 22.35 8.06
C LYS A 236 16.68 21.00 8.60
N HIS A 237 15.79 20.01 8.69
CA HIS A 237 16.07 18.68 9.23
C HIS A 237 16.64 17.72 8.18
N ILE A 238 16.74 18.11 6.91
CA ILE A 238 17.25 17.23 5.84
C ILE A 238 18.64 16.62 6.14
N PRO A 239 19.62 17.35 6.71
CA PRO A 239 20.90 16.75 7.10
C PRO A 239 20.75 15.62 8.14
N LEU A 240 19.87 15.83 9.12
CA LEU A 240 19.55 14.86 10.17
C LEU A 240 18.80 13.65 9.61
N LEU A 241 17.83 13.87 8.72
CA LEU A 241 17.11 12.81 8.02
C LEU A 241 18.05 11.97 7.13
N ARG A 242 19.03 12.61 6.45
CA ARG A 242 20.06 11.90 5.67
C ARG A 242 20.89 10.96 6.53
N GLN A 243 21.25 11.36 7.76
CA GLN A 243 21.95 10.48 8.70
C GLN A 243 21.04 9.32 9.13
N ALA A 244 19.80 9.62 9.52
CA ALA A 244 18.84 8.60 9.96
C ALA A 244 18.43 7.62 8.84
N LEU A 245 18.53 8.01 7.56
CA LEU A 245 18.34 7.11 6.41
C LEU A 245 19.42 6.01 6.33
N ARG A 246 20.51 6.12 7.10
CA ARG A 246 21.59 5.11 7.20
C ARG A 246 21.58 4.37 8.53
N ASP A 247 20.51 4.51 9.31
CA ASP A 247 20.38 3.84 10.60
C ASP A 247 20.40 2.30 10.44
N PRO A 248 21.07 1.55 11.35
CA PRO A 248 21.03 0.09 11.33
C PRO A 248 19.63 -0.52 11.43
N LYS A 249 18.63 0.22 11.94
CA LYS A 249 17.24 -0.23 12.03
C LYS A 249 16.40 0.24 10.87
N MET A 250 15.84 -0.74 10.15
CA MET A 250 14.95 -0.50 9.02
C MET A 250 13.70 0.32 9.38
N GLN A 251 13.19 0.23 10.62
CA GLN A 251 12.04 1.02 11.08
C GLN A 251 12.34 2.53 11.08
N ILE A 252 13.55 2.92 11.47
CA ILE A 252 13.99 4.33 11.44
C ILE A 252 14.12 4.79 9.99
N ARG A 253 14.83 4.01 9.15
CA ARG A 253 14.99 4.34 7.72
C ARG A 253 13.64 4.47 7.02
N ARG A 254 12.69 3.59 7.30
CA ARG A 254 11.33 3.63 6.73
C ARG A 254 10.55 4.86 7.19
N LEU A 255 10.67 5.27 8.46
CA LEU A 255 10.05 6.51 8.96
C LEU A 255 10.63 7.75 8.26
N VAL A 256 11.96 7.78 8.07
CA VAL A 256 12.62 8.85 7.31
C VAL A 256 12.06 8.97 5.90
N VAL A 257 11.84 7.85 5.19
CA VAL A 257 11.25 7.85 3.84
C VAL A 257 9.88 8.52 3.81
N VAL A 258 9.05 8.32 4.83
CA VAL A 258 7.75 9.00 4.95
C VAL A 258 7.94 10.51 5.08
N TYR A 259 8.83 10.95 5.99
CA TYR A 259 9.11 12.38 6.18
C TYR A 259 9.68 13.07 4.95
N LEU A 260 10.58 12.40 4.21
CA LEU A 260 11.09 12.93 2.94
C LEU A 260 9.96 13.13 1.92
N GLY A 261 8.98 12.22 1.92
CA GLY A 261 7.76 12.31 1.12
C GLY A 261 6.83 13.45 1.47
N ASP A 262 6.81 13.87 2.74
CA ASP A 262 6.06 15.04 3.20
C ASP A 262 6.78 16.35 2.84
N LEU A 263 8.13 16.37 2.86
CA LEU A 263 8.94 17.55 2.55
C LEU A 263 8.96 17.90 1.06
N ARG A 264 9.17 16.91 0.18
CA ARG A 264 9.17 17.06 -1.30
C ARG A 264 10.11 18.15 -1.86
N THR A 265 11.15 18.53 -1.12
CA THR A 265 12.20 19.41 -1.66
C THR A 265 13.11 18.64 -2.61
N PRO A 266 13.87 19.32 -3.50
CA PRO A 266 14.84 18.65 -4.36
C PRO A 266 15.80 17.74 -3.59
N GLU A 267 16.33 18.19 -2.45
CA GLU A 267 17.23 17.39 -1.62
C GLU A 267 16.52 16.19 -0.96
N ALA A 268 15.24 16.34 -0.61
CA ALA A 268 14.43 15.22 -0.10
C ALA A 268 14.14 14.19 -1.20
N MET A 269 13.92 14.63 -2.43
CA MET A 269 13.76 13.74 -3.60
C MET A 269 15.03 12.93 -3.88
N GLU A 270 16.21 13.54 -3.83
CA GLU A 270 17.47 12.81 -3.97
C GLU A 270 17.66 11.73 -2.90
N LEU A 271 17.22 12.00 -1.66
CA LEU A 271 17.23 11.01 -0.59
C LEU A 271 16.20 9.89 -0.79
N LEU A 272 15.03 10.19 -1.36
CA LEU A 272 14.07 9.16 -1.76
C LEU A 272 14.64 8.25 -2.86
N TYR A 273 15.41 8.81 -3.80
CA TYR A 273 16.12 8.02 -4.82
C TYR A 273 17.23 7.16 -4.20
N GLU A 274 17.93 7.63 -3.17
CA GLU A 274 18.86 6.81 -2.37
C GLU A 274 18.11 5.66 -1.68
N ALA A 275 16.95 5.94 -1.08
CA ALA A 275 16.13 4.94 -0.37
C ALA A 275 15.57 3.83 -1.27
N MET A 276 15.39 4.08 -2.57
CA MET A 276 15.07 3.04 -3.56
C MET A 276 16.17 1.99 -3.73
N ARG A 277 17.36 2.20 -3.15
CA ARG A 277 18.49 1.27 -3.16
C ARG A 277 18.83 0.72 -1.77
N ASP A 278 17.93 0.90 -0.80
CA ASP A 278 18.09 0.36 0.56
C ASP A 278 18.25 -1.17 0.54
N GLU A 279 19.04 -1.72 1.45
CA GLU A 279 19.21 -3.18 1.60
C GLU A 279 17.89 -3.93 1.88
N THR A 280 16.93 -3.27 2.54
CA THR A 280 15.67 -3.86 3.00
C THR A 280 14.55 -3.59 1.99
N PRO A 281 13.91 -4.63 1.41
CA PRO A 281 12.82 -4.46 0.45
C PRO A 281 11.65 -3.61 0.95
N ALA A 282 11.33 -3.67 2.25
CA ALA A 282 10.27 -2.86 2.84
C ALA A 282 10.56 -1.34 2.80
N VAL A 283 11.83 -0.94 2.91
CA VAL A 283 12.25 0.47 2.79
C VAL A 283 12.18 0.90 1.33
N ARG A 284 12.76 0.11 0.40
CA ARG A 284 12.69 0.38 -1.05
C ARG A 284 11.26 0.52 -1.55
N ARG A 285 10.39 -0.40 -1.12
CA ARG A 285 8.95 -0.36 -1.44
C ARG A 285 8.28 0.89 -0.87
N THR A 286 8.59 1.27 0.36
CA THR A 286 8.05 2.51 0.94
C THR A 286 8.50 3.73 0.17
N ALA A 287 9.75 3.78 -0.29
CA ALA A 287 10.22 4.85 -1.16
C ALA A 287 9.48 4.86 -2.50
N GLY A 288 9.23 3.68 -3.08
CA GLY A 288 8.49 3.54 -4.33
C GLY A 288 7.03 3.98 -4.22
N ASP A 289 6.37 3.66 -3.10
CA ASP A 289 5.04 4.17 -2.76
C ASP A 289 5.04 5.69 -2.64
N THR A 290 5.96 6.24 -1.85
CA THR A 290 6.09 7.69 -1.66
C THR A 290 6.28 8.41 -2.99
N LEU A 291 7.17 7.90 -3.86
CA LEU A 291 7.41 8.45 -5.19
C LEU A 291 6.17 8.33 -6.10
N SER A 292 5.41 7.24 -6.00
CA SER A 292 4.14 7.08 -6.72
C SER A 292 3.08 8.06 -6.24
N ASP A 293 2.98 8.31 -4.93
CA ASP A 293 2.03 9.27 -4.37
C ASP A 293 2.39 10.71 -4.75
N ILE A 294 3.69 11.02 -4.86
CA ILE A 294 4.18 12.31 -5.37
C ILE A 294 3.90 12.45 -6.87
N GLY A 295 4.17 11.41 -7.66
CA GLY A 295 3.92 11.40 -9.09
C GLY A 295 4.86 12.30 -9.92
N ASP A 296 6.07 12.56 -9.43
CA ASP A 296 7.07 13.33 -10.16
C ASP A 296 7.82 12.43 -11.16
N ALA A 297 7.68 12.73 -12.45
CA ALA A 297 8.34 12.00 -13.53
C ALA A 297 9.88 12.04 -13.44
N ALA A 298 10.48 12.95 -12.65
CA ALA A 298 11.91 12.95 -12.37
C ALA A 298 12.40 11.65 -11.71
N ALA A 299 11.51 10.87 -11.07
CA ALA A 299 11.84 9.56 -10.51
C ALA A 299 11.90 8.42 -11.56
N THR A 300 11.61 8.70 -12.84
CA THR A 300 11.62 7.70 -13.92
C THR A 300 12.93 6.88 -13.99
N PRO A 301 14.14 7.48 -13.91
CA PRO A 301 15.38 6.71 -14.00
C PRO A 301 15.55 5.68 -12.87
N VAL A 302 15.25 6.05 -11.63
CA VAL A 302 15.36 5.12 -10.48
C VAL A 302 14.28 4.06 -10.49
N MET A 303 13.11 4.36 -11.05
CA MET A 303 12.03 3.39 -11.24
C MET A 303 12.32 2.41 -12.36
N ILE A 304 12.97 2.85 -13.45
CA ILE A 304 13.50 1.96 -14.49
C ILE A 304 14.52 0.96 -13.89
N GLU A 305 15.43 1.44 -13.04
CA GLU A 305 16.37 0.56 -12.32
C GLU A 305 15.63 -0.45 -11.44
N SER A 306 14.59 -0.01 -10.75
CA SER A 306 13.80 -0.81 -9.80
C SER A 306 12.95 -1.91 -10.48
N LEU A 307 12.75 -1.86 -11.80
CA LEU A 307 12.16 -2.98 -12.55
C LEU A 307 13.04 -4.24 -12.54
N LYS A 308 14.30 -4.14 -12.09
CA LYS A 308 15.22 -5.29 -11.97
C LYS A 308 15.48 -5.70 -10.52
N ASP A 309 14.69 -5.16 -9.58
CA ASP A 309 14.85 -5.43 -8.16
C ASP A 309 14.65 -6.93 -7.82
N SER A 310 15.39 -7.42 -6.83
CA SER A 310 15.25 -8.82 -6.38
C SER A 310 13.87 -9.11 -5.76
N SER A 311 13.22 -8.09 -5.22
CA SER A 311 11.89 -8.16 -4.62
C SER A 311 10.80 -7.88 -5.65
N LYS A 312 9.91 -8.85 -5.84
CA LYS A 312 8.79 -8.73 -6.77
C LYS A 312 7.85 -7.55 -6.49
N ILE A 313 7.61 -7.23 -5.21
CA ILE A 313 6.76 -6.10 -4.84
C ILE A 313 7.40 -4.75 -5.22
N VAL A 314 8.74 -4.65 -5.18
CA VAL A 314 9.45 -3.45 -5.61
C VAL A 314 9.38 -3.31 -7.13
N ARG A 315 9.60 -4.41 -7.88
CA ARG A 315 9.43 -4.41 -9.35
C ARG A 315 8.01 -4.04 -9.77
N TRP A 316 7.01 -4.60 -9.10
CA TRP A 316 5.61 -4.28 -9.36
C TRP A 316 5.32 -2.79 -9.11
N ARG A 317 5.81 -2.24 -7.98
CA ARG A 317 5.64 -0.82 -7.68
C ARG A 317 6.30 0.07 -8.72
N ALA A 318 7.49 -0.29 -9.21
CA ALA A 318 8.17 0.42 -10.27
C ALA A 318 7.37 0.39 -11.60
N ALA A 319 6.85 -0.78 -11.99
CA ALA A 319 5.98 -0.90 -13.15
C ALA A 319 4.70 -0.05 -13.02
N ARG A 320 4.12 0.00 -11.82
CA ARG A 320 2.94 0.82 -11.52
C ARG A 320 3.24 2.30 -11.61
N PHE A 321 4.35 2.76 -11.04
CA PHE A 321 4.80 4.14 -11.18
C PHE A 321 4.96 4.53 -12.66
N LEU A 322 5.62 3.68 -13.46
CA LEU A 322 5.85 3.95 -14.88
C LEU A 322 4.55 3.88 -15.71
N TYR A 323 3.58 3.08 -15.29
CA TYR A 323 2.22 3.17 -15.81
C TYR A 323 1.58 4.53 -15.48
N GLU A 324 1.75 5.06 -14.27
CA GLU A 324 1.12 6.31 -13.86
C GLU A 324 1.77 7.54 -14.52
N VAL A 325 3.10 7.59 -14.60
CA VAL A 325 3.86 8.80 -15.00
C VAL A 325 4.97 8.59 -16.02
N GLY A 326 5.29 7.35 -16.38
CA GLY A 326 6.39 7.03 -17.29
C GLY A 326 6.22 7.63 -18.70
N THR A 327 7.32 7.75 -19.43
CA THR A 327 7.33 8.22 -20.82
C THR A 327 8.02 7.18 -21.72
N GLU A 328 8.24 7.52 -22.99
CA GLU A 328 8.95 6.67 -23.95
C GLU A 328 10.33 6.22 -23.44
N GLU A 329 10.97 7.00 -22.55
CA GLU A 329 12.23 6.64 -21.88
C GLU A 329 12.17 5.27 -21.18
N ALA A 330 11.02 4.91 -20.59
CA ALA A 330 10.85 3.67 -19.86
C ALA A 330 10.54 2.46 -20.74
N ARG A 331 10.26 2.66 -22.04
CA ARG A 331 9.73 1.62 -22.93
C ARG A 331 10.63 0.39 -23.01
N SER A 332 11.95 0.59 -23.17
CA SER A 332 12.90 -0.52 -23.26
C SER A 332 12.89 -1.40 -22.01
N ALA A 333 12.94 -0.78 -20.83
CA ALA A 333 12.93 -1.50 -19.57
C ALA A 333 11.58 -2.18 -19.28
N LEU A 334 10.47 -1.54 -19.66
CA LEU A 334 9.14 -2.12 -19.55
C LEU A 334 8.94 -3.31 -20.48
N MET A 335 9.54 -3.33 -21.68
CA MET A 335 9.52 -4.51 -22.57
C MET A 335 10.23 -5.71 -21.94
N GLU A 336 11.33 -5.48 -21.22
CA GLU A 336 11.99 -6.52 -20.44
C GLU A 336 11.08 -7.00 -19.30
N ALA A 337 10.53 -6.07 -18.50
CA ALA A 337 9.63 -6.37 -17.38
C ALA A 337 8.29 -6.99 -17.82
N ALA A 338 7.83 -6.81 -19.06
CA ALA A 338 6.64 -7.47 -19.60
C ALA A 338 6.79 -9.00 -19.72
N ASN A 339 8.02 -9.50 -19.56
CA ASN A 339 8.38 -10.92 -19.49
C ASN A 339 8.83 -11.34 -18.08
N ASP A 340 8.56 -10.53 -17.05
CA ASP A 340 8.86 -10.88 -15.65
C ASP A 340 8.21 -12.23 -15.28
N PRO A 341 8.91 -13.10 -14.52
CA PRO A 341 8.33 -14.36 -14.06
C PRO A 341 7.13 -14.16 -13.12
N GLU A 342 7.06 -13.03 -12.41
CA GLU A 342 5.93 -12.69 -11.56
C GLU A 342 4.86 -12.00 -12.40
N PHE A 343 3.69 -12.61 -12.42
CA PHE A 343 2.66 -12.23 -13.37
C PHE A 343 2.18 -10.81 -13.16
N GLU A 344 1.94 -10.37 -11.92
CA GLU A 344 1.43 -9.03 -11.65
C GLU A 344 2.42 -7.95 -12.11
N VAL A 345 3.73 -8.22 -12.00
CA VAL A 345 4.78 -7.34 -12.54
C VAL A 345 4.68 -7.28 -14.06
N SER A 346 4.61 -8.45 -14.72
CA SER A 346 4.54 -8.54 -16.17
C SER A 346 3.29 -7.86 -16.75
N LEU A 347 2.16 -8.02 -16.09
CA LEU A 347 0.90 -7.37 -16.42
C LEU A 347 1.04 -5.85 -16.31
N GLN A 348 1.49 -5.38 -15.14
CA GLN A 348 1.60 -3.94 -14.88
C GLN A 348 2.56 -3.28 -15.88
N ALA A 349 3.63 -3.97 -16.26
CA ALA A 349 4.56 -3.52 -17.28
C ALA A 349 3.92 -3.47 -18.68
N ARG A 350 3.12 -4.49 -19.08
CA ARG A 350 2.37 -4.46 -20.35
C ARG A 350 1.36 -3.33 -20.40
N MET A 351 0.64 -3.09 -19.30
CA MET A 351 -0.28 -1.95 -19.19
C MET A 351 0.46 -0.61 -19.34
N ALA A 352 1.65 -0.48 -18.76
CA ALA A 352 2.49 0.70 -18.92
C ALA A 352 2.94 0.90 -20.37
N LEU A 353 3.41 -0.17 -21.03
CA LEU A 353 3.78 -0.13 -22.45
C LEU A 353 2.62 0.29 -23.33
N GLU A 354 1.46 -0.33 -23.16
CA GLU A 354 0.28 -0.02 -23.97
C GLU A 354 -0.13 1.44 -23.83
N ARG A 355 -0.13 1.98 -22.60
CA ARG A 355 -0.41 3.40 -22.37
C ARG A 355 0.58 4.27 -23.14
N ILE A 356 1.88 4.02 -22.98
CA ILE A 356 2.95 4.80 -23.62
C ILE A 356 2.83 4.73 -25.15
N GLU A 357 2.63 3.54 -25.73
CA GLU A 357 2.52 3.32 -27.18
C GLU A 357 1.26 3.95 -27.78
N SER A 358 0.16 3.98 -27.03
CA SER A 358 -1.07 4.64 -27.45
C SER A 358 -0.98 6.17 -27.44
N GLY A 359 0.13 6.74 -26.93
CA GLY A 359 0.32 8.18 -26.78
C GLY A 359 -0.58 8.79 -25.71
N GLU A 360 -1.16 7.97 -24.82
CA GLU A 360 -1.92 8.49 -23.68
C GLU A 360 -0.99 9.23 -22.73
N GLU A 361 -1.37 10.46 -22.40
CA GLU A 361 -0.74 11.20 -21.31
C GLU A 361 -0.73 10.33 -20.05
N ALA A 362 0.32 10.51 -19.24
CA ALA A 362 0.43 9.93 -17.92
C ALA A 362 -0.93 9.99 -17.21
N ALA A 363 -1.43 8.83 -16.77
CA ALA A 363 -2.73 8.74 -16.10
C ALA A 363 -2.75 9.63 -14.84
N GLY A 364 -1.58 9.97 -14.31
CA GLY A 364 -1.40 10.65 -13.04
C GLY A 364 -1.62 9.69 -11.88
N THR A 365 -1.26 10.12 -10.68
CA THR A 365 -1.44 9.29 -9.49
C THR A 365 -2.93 9.00 -9.25
N VAL A 366 -3.26 7.93 -8.52
CA VAL A 366 -4.66 7.60 -8.17
C VAL A 366 -5.38 8.81 -7.55
N TRP A 367 -4.69 9.57 -6.70
CA TRP A 367 -5.23 10.80 -6.10
C TRP A 367 -5.49 11.90 -7.13
N GLN A 368 -4.59 12.11 -8.09
CA GLN A 368 -4.80 13.06 -9.18
C GLN A 368 -5.99 12.65 -10.06
N GLN A 369 -6.17 11.36 -10.32
CA GLN A 369 -7.31 10.84 -11.07
C GLN A 369 -8.62 11.01 -10.29
N MET A 370 -8.62 10.77 -8.98
CA MET A 370 -9.79 10.99 -8.11
C MET A 370 -10.16 12.48 -8.01
N ALA A 371 -9.17 13.36 -7.89
CA ALA A 371 -9.38 14.81 -7.85
C ALA A 371 -9.97 15.33 -9.17
N LYS A 372 -9.46 14.87 -10.32
CA LYS A 372 -10.00 15.20 -11.64
C LYS A 372 -11.45 14.72 -11.81
N ARG A 373 -11.78 13.51 -11.32
CA ARG A 373 -13.14 12.94 -11.35
C ARG A 373 -14.16 13.69 -10.50
N ASN A 374 -13.74 14.31 -9.39
CA ASN A 374 -14.63 15.11 -8.54
C ASN A 374 -14.86 16.53 -9.09
N GLN A 375 -14.11 16.94 -10.12
CA GLN A 375 -14.22 18.24 -10.78
C GLN A 375 -14.97 18.19 -12.12
N SER A 376 -15.19 16.99 -12.67
CA SER A 376 -16.00 16.70 -13.87
C SER A 376 -17.40 16.27 -13.50
#